data_AF-D9UMZ1-F1
#
_entry.id   AF-D9UMZ1-F1
#
_cell.length_a   1.000
_cell.length_b   1.000
_cell.length_c   1.000
_cell.angle_alpha   90.00
_cell.angle_beta   90.00
_cell.angle_gamma   90.00
#
_symmetry.space_group_name_H-M   'P 1'
#
loop_
_entity.id
_entity.type
_entity.pdbx_description
1 polymer ?
#
loop_
_entity_poly.entity_id
_entity_poly.type
_entity_poly.pdbx_seq_one_letter_code
_entity_poly.pdbx_strand_id
1 'polypeptide(L)'
;MILAVLLPLALAAGHRLQLLRFDDDTATALGADPRRVRAAALGVAVGLAGVAVGIGGPIGFVALAAPVLAARLAGPTRVPVTGAALTGAFLVAAADALGRVVAPVEIPAGVVTSVLGGPFLLWVLLRQDRGRTSGKA
;
A
#
# COMPACT_ATOMS: atom_id res chain seq x y z
N MET A 1 3.02 10.71 -19.18
CA MET A 1 2.27 9.78 -20.05
C MET A 1 2.00 8.44 -19.36
N ILE A 2 3.01 7.72 -18.86
CA ILE A 2 2.84 6.40 -18.22
C ILE A 2 1.85 6.42 -17.04
N LEU A 3 1.95 7.41 -16.14
CA LEU A 3 1.04 7.55 -14.98
C LEU A 3 -0.43 7.74 -15.38
N ALA A 4 -0.69 8.43 -16.49
CA ALA A 4 -2.06 8.68 -16.97
C ALA A 4 -2.77 7.38 -17.40
N VAL A 5 -2.00 6.33 -17.75
CA VAL A 5 -2.52 5.02 -18.11
C VAL A 5 -2.55 4.08 -16.90
N LEU A 6 -1.47 4.03 -16.12
CA LEU A 6 -1.37 3.09 -14.99
C LEU A 6 -2.29 3.43 -13.82
N LEU A 7 -2.54 4.71 -13.56
CA LEU A 7 -3.41 5.13 -12.44
C LEU A 7 -4.87 4.66 -12.62
N PRO A 8 -5.56 4.91 -13.75
CA PRO A 8 -6.92 4.41 -13.94
C PRO A 8 -6.97 2.88 -13.98
N LEU A 9 -5.95 2.20 -14.53
CA LEU A 9 -5.85 0.75 -14.50
C LEU A 9 -5.75 0.21 -13.07
N ALA A 10 -4.96 0.85 -12.20
CA ALA A 10 -4.85 0.45 -10.80
C ALA A 10 -6.17 0.65 -10.04
N LEU A 11 -6.87 1.76 -10.28
CA LEU A 11 -8.18 2.02 -9.67
C LEU A 11 -9.23 1.00 -10.13
N ALA A 12 -9.26 0.66 -11.43
CA ALA A 12 -10.12 -0.38 -11.97
C ALA A 12 -9.78 -1.77 -11.42
N ALA A 13 -8.50 -2.07 -11.22
CA ALA A 13 -8.05 -3.32 -10.61
C ALA A 13 -8.57 -3.49 -9.17
N GLY A 14 -8.75 -2.40 -8.42
CA GLY A 14 -9.27 -2.46 -7.04
C GLY A 14 -10.63 -3.14 -6.89
N HIS A 15 -11.50 -3.02 -7.89
CA HIS A 15 -12.77 -3.73 -7.92
C HIS A 15 -12.59 -5.22 -8.20
N ARG A 16 -11.75 -5.57 -9.19
CA ARG A 16 -11.46 -6.98 -9.54
C ARG A 16 -10.65 -7.71 -8.46
N LEU A 17 -9.83 -6.98 -7.70
CA LEU A 17 -9.11 -7.46 -6.52
C LEU A 17 -10.04 -7.91 -5.39
N GLN A 18 -11.31 -7.48 -5.37
CA GLN A 18 -12.30 -8.04 -4.43
C GLN A 18 -12.57 -9.52 -4.69
N LEU A 19 -12.54 -9.94 -5.95
CA LEU A 19 -12.85 -11.32 -6.34
C LEU A 19 -11.76 -12.28 -5.85
N LEU A 20 -10.52 -11.79 -5.77
CA LEU A 20 -9.37 -12.52 -5.21
C LEU A 20 -9.44 -12.71 -3.68
N ARG A 21 -10.46 -12.17 -3.01
CA ARG A 21 -10.72 -12.45 -1.58
C ARG A 21 -11.50 -13.74 -1.37
N PHE A 22 -12.21 -14.20 -2.40
CA PHE A 22 -12.82 -15.51 -2.42
C PHE A 22 -11.80 -16.55 -2.87
N ASP A 23 -12.09 -17.81 -2.58
CA ASP A 23 -11.30 -18.91 -3.11
C ASP A 23 -11.42 -18.97 -4.65
N ASP A 24 -10.42 -19.56 -5.31
CA ASP A 24 -10.31 -19.59 -6.77
C ASP A 24 -11.56 -20.22 -7.42
N ASP A 25 -12.13 -21.26 -6.79
CA ASP A 25 -13.35 -21.92 -7.27
C ASP A 25 -14.57 -20.99 -7.26
N THR A 26 -14.71 -20.19 -6.19
CA THR A 26 -15.82 -19.23 -6.03
C THR A 26 -15.66 -18.05 -6.99
N ALA A 27 -14.44 -17.54 -7.15
CA ALA A 27 -14.16 -16.48 -8.10
C ALA A 27 -14.37 -16.93 -9.56
N THR A 28 -14.04 -18.17 -9.88
CA THR A 28 -14.29 -18.78 -11.19
C THR A 28 -15.78 -18.96 -11.46
N ALA A 29 -16.55 -19.40 -10.46
CA ALA A 29 -18.02 -19.50 -10.56
C ALA A 29 -18.70 -18.13 -10.81
N LEU A 30 -18.09 -17.03 -10.37
CA LEU A 30 -18.54 -15.65 -10.64
C LEU A 30 -18.12 -15.12 -12.03
N GLY A 31 -17.53 -15.97 -12.88
CA GLY A 31 -17.13 -15.63 -14.25
C GLY A 31 -15.80 -14.88 -14.35
N ALA A 32 -15.00 -14.84 -13.28
CA ALA A 32 -13.65 -14.28 -13.32
C ALA A 32 -12.60 -15.37 -13.55
N ASP A 33 -11.45 -14.99 -14.10
CA ASP A 33 -10.25 -15.83 -14.15
C ASP A 33 -9.26 -15.26 -13.12
N PRO A 34 -9.15 -15.86 -11.90
CA PRO A 34 -8.29 -15.35 -10.83
C PRO A 34 -6.83 -15.22 -11.25
N ARG A 35 -6.34 -16.13 -12.11
CA ARG A 35 -4.96 -16.12 -12.60
C ARG A 35 -4.71 -14.89 -13.46
N ARG A 36 -5.62 -14.59 -14.41
CA ARG A 36 -5.52 -13.38 -15.24
C ARG A 36 -5.63 -12.11 -14.43
N VAL A 37 -6.57 -12.05 -13.46
CA VAL A 37 -6.72 -10.89 -12.59
C VAL A 37 -5.45 -10.64 -11.78
N ARG A 38 -4.85 -11.70 -11.22
CA ARG A 38 -3.59 -11.62 -10.47
C ARG A 38 -2.44 -11.16 -11.36
N ALA A 39 -2.28 -11.73 -12.55
CA ALA A 39 -1.22 -11.35 -13.49
C ALA A 39 -1.35 -9.89 -13.95
N ALA A 40 -2.57 -9.44 -14.28
CA ALA A 40 -2.82 -8.06 -14.69
C ALA A 40 -2.54 -7.08 -13.53
N ALA A 41 -3.00 -7.39 -12.31
CA ALA A 41 -2.75 -6.57 -11.14
C ALA A 41 -1.26 -6.47 -10.82
N LEU A 42 -0.52 -7.58 -10.92
CA LEU A 42 0.94 -7.60 -10.75
C LEU A 42 1.65 -6.74 -11.81
N GLY A 43 1.25 -6.83 -13.08
CA GLY A 43 1.83 -6.00 -14.14
C GLY A 43 1.64 -4.50 -13.89
N VAL A 44 0.45 -4.09 -13.47
CA VAL A 44 0.17 -2.69 -13.10
C VAL A 44 0.97 -2.27 -11.86
N ALA A 45 1.03 -3.13 -10.84
CA ALA A 45 1.77 -2.85 -9.60
C ALA A 45 3.27 -2.67 -9.87
N VAL A 46 3.88 -3.57 -10.65
CA VAL A 46 5.30 -3.50 -11.03
C VAL A 46 5.57 -2.26 -11.87
N GLY A 47 4.70 -1.93 -12.84
CA GLY A 47 4.84 -0.71 -13.64
C GLY A 47 4.79 0.57 -12.79
N LEU A 48 3.84 0.66 -11.86
CA LEU A 48 3.73 1.80 -10.96
C LEU A 48 4.92 1.89 -9.99
N ALA A 49 5.32 0.76 -9.39
CA ALA A 49 6.46 0.70 -8.49
C ALA A 49 7.76 1.07 -9.20
N GLY A 50 7.98 0.56 -10.43
CA GLY A 50 9.15 0.89 -11.24
C GLY A 50 9.24 2.37 -11.59
N VAL A 51 8.12 2.98 -12.00
CA VAL A 51 8.05 4.43 -12.26
C VAL A 51 8.33 5.24 -11.00
N ALA A 52 7.74 4.85 -9.86
CA ALA A 52 7.96 5.53 -8.59
C ALA A 52 9.42 5.46 -8.13
N VAL A 53 10.02 4.26 -8.17
CA VAL A 53 11.43 4.06 -7.77
C VAL A 53 12.40 4.73 -8.74
N GLY A 54 12.11 4.69 -10.05
CA GLY A 54 12.94 5.35 -11.05
C GLY A 54 13.01 6.88 -10.91
N ILE A 55 11.97 7.50 -10.33
CA ILE A 55 11.91 8.95 -10.13
C ILE A 55 12.35 9.35 -8.71
N GLY A 56 11.80 8.70 -7.68
CA GLY A 56 11.96 9.09 -6.28
C GLY A 56 12.96 8.25 -5.48
N GLY A 57 13.58 7.24 -6.12
CA GLY A 57 14.40 6.25 -5.43
C GLY A 57 13.59 5.26 -4.58
N PRO A 58 14.26 4.32 -3.91
CA PRO A 58 13.59 3.30 -3.10
C PRO A 58 13.03 3.89 -1.79
N ILE A 59 11.72 3.77 -1.60
CA ILE A 59 10.99 4.22 -0.39
C ILE A 59 10.20 3.03 0.21
N GLY A 60 10.92 2.08 0.81
CA GLY A 60 10.34 0.79 1.22
C GLY A 60 9.30 0.88 2.35
N PHE A 61 9.47 1.80 3.31
CA PHE A 61 8.55 1.95 4.43
C PHE A 61 7.12 2.28 3.98
N VAL A 62 6.98 3.21 3.04
CA VAL A 62 5.67 3.67 2.57
C VAL A 62 4.91 2.53 1.90
N ALA A 63 5.60 1.65 1.16
CA ALA A 63 5.00 0.48 0.53
C ALA A 63 4.35 -0.48 1.55
N LEU A 64 4.88 -0.55 2.78
CA LEU A 64 4.32 -1.35 3.86
C LEU A 64 3.24 -0.59 4.66
N ALA A 65 3.53 0.65 5.05
CA ALA A 65 2.69 1.43 5.95
C ALA A 65 1.39 1.91 5.30
N ALA A 66 1.46 2.37 4.05
CA ALA A 66 0.31 2.96 3.35
C ALA A 66 -0.89 2.01 3.21
N PRO A 67 -0.74 0.75 2.71
CA PRO A 67 -1.87 -0.16 2.60
C PRO A 67 -2.42 -0.60 3.96
N VAL A 68 -1.56 -0.74 4.99
CA VAL A 68 -1.98 -1.12 6.35
C VAL A 68 -2.83 -0.02 6.98
N LEU A 69 -2.39 1.24 6.89
CA LEU A 69 -3.14 2.38 7.40
C LEU A 69 -4.45 2.56 6.62
N ALA A 70 -4.41 2.47 5.30
CA ALA A 70 -5.60 2.58 4.48
C ALA A 70 -6.63 1.48 4.77
N ALA A 71 -6.19 0.23 5.00
CA ALA A 71 -7.07 -0.87 5.39
C ALA A 71 -7.71 -0.65 6.76
N ARG A 72 -6.96 -0.06 7.70
CA ARG A 72 -7.52 0.30 9.02
C ARG A 72 -8.52 1.45 8.94
N LEU A 73 -8.29 2.42 8.07
CA LEU A 73 -9.20 3.57 7.88
C LEU A 73 -10.47 3.19 7.11
N ALA A 74 -10.36 2.34 6.09
CA ALA A 74 -11.47 1.98 5.21
C ALA A 74 -12.33 0.80 5.72
N GLY A 75 -11.83 0.01 6.68
CA GLY A 75 -12.51 -1.17 7.19
C GLY A 75 -12.37 -2.42 6.30
N PRO A 76 -12.90 -3.58 6.73
CA PRO A 76 -12.62 -4.89 6.10
C PRO A 76 -13.39 -5.17 4.80
N THR A 77 -14.21 -4.23 4.33
CA THR A 77 -15.19 -4.47 3.26
C THR A 77 -14.62 -4.30 1.86
N ARG A 78 -13.54 -3.52 1.67
CA ARG A 78 -12.93 -3.30 0.35
C ARG A 78 -11.40 -3.28 0.42
N VAL A 79 -10.77 -3.62 -0.71
CA VAL A 79 -9.34 -3.43 -0.94
C VAL A 79 -9.14 -1.94 -1.21
N PRO A 80 -8.49 -1.20 -0.30
CA PRO A 80 -8.51 0.26 -0.32
C PRO A 80 -7.42 0.80 -1.24
N VAL A 81 -7.48 0.52 -2.55
CA VAL A 81 -6.45 0.96 -3.51
C VAL A 81 -6.29 2.49 -3.48
N THR A 82 -7.41 3.22 -3.53
CA THR A 82 -7.41 4.69 -3.46
C THR A 82 -6.93 5.18 -2.09
N GLY A 83 -7.39 4.55 -1.01
CA GLY A 83 -6.98 4.89 0.35
C GLY A 83 -5.47 4.70 0.56
N ALA A 84 -4.92 3.61 0.04
CA ALA A 84 -3.49 3.31 0.10
C ALA A 84 -2.67 4.31 -0.72
N ALA A 85 -3.14 4.68 -1.92
CA ALA A 85 -2.50 5.71 -2.73
C ALA A 85 -2.46 7.07 -2.01
N LEU A 86 -3.58 7.50 -1.43
CA LEU A 86 -3.67 8.78 -0.70
C LEU A 86 -2.82 8.78 0.58
N THR A 87 -2.88 7.69 1.35
CA THR A 87 -2.07 7.55 2.57
C THR A 87 -0.58 7.53 2.22
N GLY A 88 -0.19 6.83 1.15
CA GLY A 88 1.19 6.80 0.67
C GLY A 88 1.68 8.17 0.23
N ALA A 89 0.87 8.91 -0.55
CA ALA A 89 1.18 10.27 -0.97
C ALA A 89 1.37 11.20 0.23
N PHE A 90 0.49 11.10 1.23
CA PHE A 90 0.61 11.87 2.48
C PHE A 90 1.89 11.54 3.24
N LEU A 91 2.23 10.25 3.40
CA LEU A 91 3.45 9.82 4.11
C LEU A 91 4.72 10.31 3.41
N VAL A 92 4.76 10.24 2.08
CA VAL A 92 5.91 10.73 1.30
C VAL A 92 6.04 12.24 1.43
N ALA A 93 4.95 12.99 1.29
CA ALA A 93 4.97 14.45 1.43
C ALA A 93 5.38 14.89 2.84
N ALA A 94 4.87 14.20 3.88
CA ALA A 94 5.27 14.46 5.26
C ALA A 94 6.75 14.16 5.51
N ALA A 95 7.28 13.07 4.92
CA ALA A 95 8.69 12.74 5.02
C ALA A 95 9.60 13.76 4.30
N ASP A 96 9.21 14.24 3.12
CA ASP A 96 9.95 15.29 2.40
C ASP A 96 9.98 16.59 3.20
N ALA A 97 8.82 17.02 3.72
CA ALA A 97 8.71 18.21 4.55
C ALA A 97 9.56 18.12 5.83
N LEU A 98 9.52 16.98 6.53
CA LEU A 98 10.36 16.75 7.71
C LEU A 98 11.85 16.73 7.38
N GLY A 99 12.23 16.10 6.26
CA GLY A 99 13.62 16.08 5.79
C GLY A 99 14.18 17.48 5.56
N ARG A 100 13.37 18.37 4.97
CA ARG A 100 13.73 19.78 4.73
C ARG A 100 13.84 20.62 6.01
N VAL A 101 13.09 20.29 7.05
CA VAL A 101 13.10 21.04 8.32
C VAL A 101 14.24 20.59 9.24
N VAL A 102 14.58 19.31 9.23
CA VAL A 102 15.53 18.71 10.20
C VAL A 102 17.00 18.95 9.80
N ALA A 103 17.31 19.13 8.51
CA ALA A 103 18.67 19.31 8.05
C ALA A 103 18.79 20.44 7.02
N PRO A 104 19.87 21.26 7.07
CA PRO A 104 20.19 22.24 6.02
C PRO A 104 20.67 21.60 4.71
N VAL A 105 20.80 20.27 4.68
CA VAL A 105 21.20 19.47 3.51
C VAL A 105 20.01 18.61 3.10
N GLU A 106 19.76 18.48 1.79
CA GLU A 106 18.67 17.64 1.26
C GLU A 106 18.91 16.16 1.60
N ILE A 107 18.23 15.68 2.64
CA ILE A 107 18.22 14.26 2.99
C ILE A 107 17.17 13.56 2.13
N PRO A 108 17.52 12.47 1.41
CA PRO A 108 16.55 11.71 0.64
C PRO A 108 15.42 11.20 1.53
N ALA A 109 14.17 11.39 1.10
CA ALA A 109 12.99 10.94 1.84
C ALA A 109 13.02 9.43 2.15
N GLY A 110 13.70 8.61 1.33
CA GLY A 110 13.92 7.19 1.58
C GLY A 110 14.70 6.91 2.88
N VAL A 111 15.65 7.77 3.25
CA VAL A 111 16.43 7.64 4.49
C VAL A 111 15.57 8.00 5.70
N VAL A 112 14.86 9.13 5.61
CA VAL A 112 13.94 9.61 6.67
C VAL A 112 12.86 8.56 6.97
N THR A 113 12.27 7.98 5.92
CA THR A 113 11.23 6.96 6.05
C THR A 113 11.75 5.62 6.58
N SER A 114 13.00 5.25 6.28
CA SER A 114 13.60 4.02 6.79
C SER A 114 13.76 4.03 8.31
N VAL A 115 14.13 5.18 8.89
CA VAL A 115 14.24 5.36 10.35
C VAL A 115 12.87 5.25 11.02
N LEU A 116 11.82 5.80 10.39
CA LEU A 116 10.45 5.74 10.90
C LEU A 116 9.81 4.33 10.78
N GLY A 117 10.35 3.49 9.90
CA GLY A 117 9.79 2.16 9.65
C GLY A 117 9.85 1.21 10.83
N GLY A 118 10.97 1.19 11.56
CA GLY A 118 11.13 0.35 12.75
C GLY A 118 10.10 0.64 13.84
N PRO A 119 9.99 1.89 14.33
CA PRO A 119 8.99 2.29 15.31
C PRO A 119 7.55 2.01 14.87
N PHE A 120 7.23 2.27 13.60
CA PHE A 120 5.90 2.04 13.07
C PHE A 120 5.53 0.55 13.05
N LEU A 121 6.44 -0.33 12.60
CA LEU A 121 6.19 -1.77 12.55
C LEU A 121 5.97 -2.33 13.97
N LEU A 122 6.79 -1.89 14.93
CA LEU A 122 6.64 -2.21 16.35
C LEU A 122 5.28 -1.77 16.89
N TRP A 123 4.87 -0.53 16.61
CA TRP A 123 3.57 -0.03 17.02
C TRP A 123 2.41 -0.82 16.41
N VAL A 124 2.49 -1.13 15.10
CA VAL A 124 1.48 -1.91 14.39
C VAL A 124 1.33 -3.31 14.98
N LEU A 125 2.45 -3.96 15.32
CA LEU A 125 2.48 -5.30 15.92
C LEU A 125 1.90 -5.29 17.34
N LEU A 126 2.41 -4.40 18.21
CA LEU A 126 2.01 -4.31 19.62
C LEU A 126 0.54 -3.92 19.82
N ARG A 127 -0.08 -3.26 18.84
CA ARG A 127 -1.50 -2.87 18.90
C ARG A 127 -2.46 -3.98 18.47
N GLN A 128 -2.00 -4.95 17.67
CA GLN A 128 -2.85 -6.08 17.23
C GLN A 128 -3.06 -7.13 18.31
N ASP A 129 -2.14 -7.24 19.27
CA ASP A 129 -2.24 -8.22 20.36
C ASP A 129 -3.29 -7.87 21.42
N ARG A 130 -3.78 -6.62 21.46
CA ARG A 130 -4.83 -6.22 22.43
C ARG A 130 -6.23 -6.75 22.10
N GLY A 131 -6.41 -7.46 20.98
CA GLY A 131 -7.70 -8.03 20.56
C GLY A 131 -7.80 -9.57 20.62
N ARG A 132 -6.74 -10.30 20.97
CA ARG A 132 -6.74 -11.79 20.97
C ARG A 132 -6.69 -12.43 22.36
N THR A 133 -6.66 -11.66 23.45
CA THR A 133 -6.55 -12.19 24.83
C THR A 133 -7.86 -12.22 25.62
N SER A 134 -9.01 -11.85 25.05
CA SER A 134 -10.32 -12.02 25.70
C SER A 134 -11.13 -13.09 24.96
N GLY A 135 -10.86 -14.36 25.27
CA GLY A 135 -11.53 -15.49 24.61
C GLY A 135 -11.13 -16.86 25.15
N LYS A 136 -10.65 -16.94 26.39
CA LYS A 136 -10.56 -18.18 27.18
C LYS A 136 -10.64 -17.80 28.67
N ALA A 137 -11.85 -17.76 29.19
CA ALA A 137 -12.16 -18.00 30.59
C ALA A 137 -13.59 -18.55 30.63
#